data_AF-A0A814DYL0-F1
#
_entry.id   AF-A0A814DYL0-F1
#
_cell.length_a   1.000
_cell.length_b   1.000
_cell.length_c   1.000
_cell.angle_alpha   90.00
_cell.angle_beta   90.00
_cell.angle_gamma   90.00
#
_symmetry.space_group_name_H-M   'P 1'
#
loop_
_entity.id
_entity.type
_entity.pdbx_description
1 polymer ?
#
loop_
_entity_poly.entity_id
_entity_poly.type
_entity_poly.pdbx_seq_one_letter_code
_entity_poly.pdbx_strand_id
1 'polypeptide(L)'
;MLKDIRSLVEDRIHDKLNDKIDQCLDITSYDWMMQEASGMASDYITTTIQFLENTFRAFTHLPTQLSQTTCLSACKHISTSLTEKILSQDVKAISFGALEQMSLDLMQCEVFASKVNIPNLDGETLLLCFQDLRQLLDLIMDKQWSVYFDQYGDPNSPFGRVNPHTALTVIEKLREGLKRPLLLKFNRPALEKENIKLLETVAKDLRSLINDIS
;
A
#
# COMPACT_ATOMS: atom_id res chain seq x y z
N MET A 1 3.05 -35.58 -14.74
CA MET A 1 4.42 -35.33 -15.24
C MET A 1 4.53 -34.05 -16.08
N LEU A 2 3.94 -33.95 -17.28
CA LEU A 2 4.03 -32.70 -18.09
C LEU A 2 3.25 -31.51 -17.50
N LYS A 3 2.11 -31.77 -16.84
CA LYS A 3 1.37 -30.74 -16.08
C LYS A 3 2.19 -30.21 -14.91
N ASP A 4 2.92 -31.09 -14.23
CA ASP A 4 3.78 -30.73 -13.09
C ASP A 4 4.99 -29.90 -13.55
N ILE A 5 5.60 -30.23 -14.69
CA ILE A 5 6.68 -29.42 -15.28
C ILE A 5 6.19 -28.04 -15.71
N ARG A 6 4.98 -27.94 -16.28
CA ARG A 6 4.39 -26.65 -16.64
C ARG A 6 4.18 -25.78 -15.40
N SER A 7 3.52 -26.31 -14.37
CA SER A 7 3.30 -25.59 -13.11
C SER A 7 4.62 -25.09 -12.52
N LEU A 8 5.65 -25.94 -12.46
CA LEU A 8 6.97 -25.55 -11.94
C LEU A 8 7.64 -24.42 -12.74
N VAL A 9 7.40 -24.35 -14.06
CA VAL A 9 7.91 -23.25 -14.89
C VAL A 9 7.12 -21.97 -14.63
N GLU A 10 5.80 -22.06 -14.49
CA GLU A 10 4.93 -20.92 -14.19
C GLU A 10 5.28 -20.31 -12.82
N ASP A 11 5.40 -21.14 -11.77
CA ASP A 11 5.82 -20.72 -10.43
C ASP A 11 7.19 -20.01 -10.48
N ARG A 12 8.15 -20.57 -11.22
CA ARG A 12 9.48 -19.98 -11.36
C ARG A 12 9.49 -18.66 -12.12
N ILE A 13 8.53 -18.43 -13.02
CA ILE A 13 8.35 -17.13 -13.67
C ILE A 13 7.82 -16.11 -12.66
N HIS A 14 6.85 -16.50 -11.83
CA HIS A 14 6.32 -15.64 -10.77
C HIS A 14 7.39 -15.28 -9.74
N ASP A 15 8.14 -16.26 -9.24
CA ASP A 15 9.21 -16.04 -8.26
C ASP A 15 10.26 -15.06 -8.79
N LYS A 16 10.77 -15.30 -10.01
CA LYS A 16 11.79 -14.41 -10.61
C LYS A 16 11.27 -13.01 -10.88
N LEU A 17 9.98 -12.88 -11.21
CA LEU A 17 9.37 -11.58 -11.41
C LEU A 17 9.28 -10.83 -10.08
N ASN A 18 8.78 -11.49 -9.04
CA ASN A 18 8.64 -10.93 -7.70
C ASN A 18 10.02 -10.56 -7.10
N ASP A 19 11.03 -11.43 -7.24
CA ASP A 19 12.42 -11.13 -6.85
C ASP A 19 12.92 -9.83 -7.52
N LYS A 20 12.56 -9.62 -8.79
CA LYS A 20 12.99 -8.43 -9.53
C LYS A 20 12.19 -7.19 -9.12
N ILE A 21 10.90 -7.34 -8.83
CA ILE A 21 10.08 -6.28 -8.23
C ILE A 21 10.70 -5.87 -6.89
N ASP A 22 11.07 -6.80 -6.02
CA ASP A 22 11.67 -6.49 -4.71
C ASP A 22 13.00 -5.72 -4.85
N GLN A 23 13.83 -6.08 -5.84
CA GLN A 23 15.04 -5.32 -6.15
C GLN A 23 14.73 -3.90 -6.63
N CYS A 24 13.67 -3.70 -7.41
CA CYS A 24 13.25 -2.38 -7.87
C CYS A 24 12.57 -1.56 -6.75
N LEU A 25 11.87 -2.23 -5.85
CA LEU A 25 11.24 -1.67 -4.66
C LEU A 25 12.24 -1.54 -3.49
N ASP A 26 13.54 -1.74 -3.69
CA ASP A 26 14.52 -1.54 -2.63
C ASP A 26 14.67 -0.04 -2.32
N ILE A 27 13.96 0.37 -1.26
CA ILE A 27 13.85 1.75 -0.78
C ILE A 27 14.59 1.96 0.53
N THR A 28 15.83 1.51 0.59
CA THR A 28 16.79 1.90 1.65
C THR A 28 16.84 3.42 1.93
N SER A 29 16.28 4.26 1.05
CA SER A 29 16.26 5.72 1.16
C SER A 29 14.86 6.37 1.28
N TYR A 30 13.76 5.65 1.52
CA TYR A 30 12.45 6.32 1.69
C TYR A 30 12.46 7.19 2.96
N ASP A 31 12.20 8.48 2.79
CA ASP A 31 12.12 9.41 3.91
C ASP A 31 10.75 9.34 4.59
N TRP A 32 10.63 8.44 5.56
CA TRP A 32 9.42 8.29 6.39
C TRP A 32 9.06 9.54 7.21
N MET A 33 9.95 10.53 7.30
CA MET A 33 9.75 11.77 8.05
C MET A 33 9.68 13.01 7.14
N MET A 34 9.53 12.81 5.82
CA MET A 34 9.40 13.92 4.87
C MET A 34 8.25 14.85 5.23
N GLN A 35 8.43 16.15 5.10
CA GLN A 35 7.43 17.12 5.55
C GLN A 35 6.23 17.18 4.60
N GLU A 36 6.49 17.13 3.31
CA GLU A 36 5.50 17.24 2.24
C GLU A 36 5.83 16.20 1.17
N ALA A 37 4.80 15.71 0.47
CA ALA A 37 4.99 14.85 -0.69
C ALA A 37 5.66 15.63 -1.83
N SER A 38 6.39 14.93 -2.69
CA SER A 38 7.07 15.54 -3.84
C SER A 38 6.11 15.99 -4.97
N GLY A 39 4.84 15.58 -4.90
CA GLY A 39 3.84 15.83 -5.94
C GLY A 39 3.93 14.91 -7.16
N MET A 40 4.92 14.03 -7.20
CA MET A 40 5.09 12.99 -8.22
C MET A 40 5.32 11.64 -7.55
N ALA A 41 5.25 10.54 -8.29
CA ALA A 41 5.63 9.25 -7.73
C ALA A 41 7.14 9.13 -7.56
N SER A 42 7.53 8.36 -6.56
CA SER A 42 8.92 8.04 -6.24
C SER A 42 9.61 7.28 -7.38
N ASP A 43 10.91 7.48 -7.53
CA ASP A 43 11.72 6.87 -8.59
C ASP A 43 11.65 5.33 -8.59
N TYR A 44 11.56 4.71 -7.41
CA TYR A 44 11.48 3.26 -7.27
C TYR A 44 10.18 2.69 -7.87
N ILE A 45 9.05 3.41 -7.71
CA ILE A 45 7.77 3.05 -8.35
C ILE A 45 7.87 3.21 -9.86
N THR A 46 8.38 4.36 -10.31
CA THR A 46 8.56 4.63 -11.74
C THR A 46 9.42 3.54 -12.40
N THR A 47 10.52 3.16 -11.76
CA THR A 47 11.42 2.08 -12.20
C THR A 47 10.71 0.73 -12.23
N THR A 48 9.95 0.41 -11.19
CA THR A 48 9.19 -0.85 -11.09
C THR A 48 8.14 -0.94 -12.19
N ILE A 49 7.36 0.12 -12.42
CA ILE A 49 6.35 0.20 -13.48
C ILE A 49 7.01 0.05 -14.85
N GLN A 50 8.10 0.78 -15.12
CA GLN A 50 8.80 0.69 -16.39
C GLN A 50 9.35 -0.73 -16.66
N PHE A 51 9.86 -1.39 -15.62
CA PHE A 51 10.27 -2.79 -15.69
C PHE A 51 9.08 -3.71 -16.05
N LEU A 52 7.94 -3.55 -15.38
CA LEU A 52 6.75 -4.36 -15.65
C LEU A 52 6.16 -4.10 -17.03
N GLU A 53 6.07 -2.86 -17.49
CA GLU A 53 5.62 -2.51 -18.83
C GLU A 53 6.49 -3.18 -19.91
N ASN A 54 7.81 -3.13 -19.75
CA ASN A 54 8.74 -3.79 -20.66
C ASN A 54 8.60 -5.32 -20.61
N THR A 55 8.43 -5.88 -19.41
CA THR A 55 8.28 -7.33 -19.21
C THR A 55 6.97 -7.84 -19.82
N PHE A 56 5.85 -7.17 -19.57
CA PHE A 56 4.55 -7.57 -20.09
C PHE A 56 4.44 -7.35 -21.60
N ARG A 57 5.11 -6.34 -22.16
CA ARG A 57 5.24 -6.20 -23.62
C ARG A 57 5.97 -7.38 -24.25
N ALA A 58 6.92 -8.00 -23.54
CA ALA A 58 7.63 -9.20 -24.02
C ALA A 58 6.78 -10.48 -23.91
N PHE A 59 5.57 -10.44 -23.32
CA PHE A 59 4.69 -11.61 -23.19
C PHE A 59 3.96 -12.01 -24.48
N THR A 60 4.37 -11.52 -25.65
CA THR A 60 3.73 -11.81 -26.95
C THR A 60 3.60 -13.29 -27.29
N HIS A 61 4.37 -14.16 -26.62
CA HIS A 61 4.38 -15.60 -26.85
C HIS A 61 4.01 -16.44 -25.61
N LEU A 62 3.65 -15.81 -24.49
CA LEU A 62 3.19 -16.55 -23.32
C LEU A 62 1.74 -17.00 -23.50
N PRO A 63 1.37 -18.19 -22.99
CA PRO A 63 -0.03 -18.58 -22.88
C PRO A 63 -0.83 -17.51 -22.13
N THR A 64 -2.02 -17.16 -22.63
CA THR A 64 -2.86 -16.09 -22.04
C THR A 64 -3.04 -16.26 -20.53
N GLN A 65 -3.34 -17.47 -20.06
CA GLN A 65 -3.53 -17.76 -18.64
C GLN A 65 -2.26 -17.47 -17.80
N LEU A 66 -1.07 -17.74 -18.36
CA LEU A 66 0.18 -17.43 -17.69
C LEU A 66 0.39 -15.92 -17.61
N SER A 67 0.12 -15.17 -18.69
CA SER A 67 0.19 -13.70 -18.67
C SER A 67 -0.75 -13.11 -17.63
N GLN A 68 -2.00 -13.60 -17.57
CA GLN A 68 -2.99 -13.14 -16.60
C GLN A 68 -2.54 -13.36 -15.15
N THR A 69 -2.15 -14.59 -14.81
CA THR A 69 -1.71 -14.95 -13.46
C THR A 69 -0.42 -14.22 -13.07
N THR A 70 0.47 -14.00 -14.03
CA THR A 70 1.71 -13.24 -13.80
C THR A 70 1.44 -11.77 -13.49
N CYS A 71 0.53 -11.12 -14.22
CA CYS A 71 0.15 -9.74 -13.94
C CYS A 71 -0.56 -9.59 -12.59
N LEU A 72 -1.45 -10.53 -12.28
CA LEU A 72 -2.12 -10.56 -10.98
C LEU A 72 -1.11 -10.77 -9.84
N SER A 73 -0.16 -11.69 -10.00
CA SER A 73 0.91 -11.92 -9.03
C SER A 73 1.74 -10.65 -8.82
N ALA A 74 2.18 -10.01 -9.89
CA ALA A 74 2.98 -8.79 -9.80
C ALA A 74 2.25 -7.64 -9.10
N CYS A 75 0.99 -7.37 -9.47
CA CYS A 75 0.19 -6.32 -8.83
C CYS A 75 -0.05 -6.60 -7.35
N LYS A 76 -0.37 -7.85 -6.98
CA LYS A 76 -0.49 -8.26 -5.58
C LYS A 76 0.82 -8.09 -4.83
N HIS A 77 1.93 -8.54 -5.42
CA HIS A 77 3.25 -8.44 -4.80
C HIS A 77 3.63 -6.99 -4.52
N ILE A 78 3.42 -6.07 -5.47
CA ILE A 78 3.65 -4.63 -5.23
C ILE A 78 2.81 -4.12 -4.06
N SER A 79 1.50 -4.38 -4.06
CA SER A 79 0.58 -3.91 -3.00
C SER A 79 0.99 -4.45 -1.62
N THR A 80 1.32 -5.74 -1.54
CA THR A 80 1.83 -6.39 -0.33
C THR A 80 3.15 -5.78 0.11
N SER A 81 4.14 -5.65 -0.78
CA SER A 81 5.44 -5.07 -0.45
C SER A 81 5.32 -3.63 0.05
N LEU A 82 4.46 -2.80 -0.57
CA LEU A 82 4.19 -1.43 -0.10
C LEU A 82 3.55 -1.42 1.29
N THR A 83 2.58 -2.30 1.53
CA THR A 83 1.95 -2.44 2.84
C THR A 83 2.97 -2.85 3.91
N GLU A 84 3.77 -3.88 3.63
CA GLU A 84 4.82 -4.37 4.53
C GLU A 84 5.87 -3.31 4.84
N LYS A 85 6.21 -2.45 3.89
CA LYS A 85 7.13 -1.32 4.09
C LYS A 85 6.60 -0.34 5.14
N ILE A 86 5.33 0.05 5.05
CA ILE A 86 4.68 0.92 6.06
C ILE A 86 4.67 0.24 7.43
N LEU A 87 4.36 -1.06 7.45
CA LEU A 87 4.22 -1.82 8.69
C LEU A 87 5.57 -2.26 9.29
N SER A 88 6.66 -2.21 8.53
CA SER A 88 7.98 -2.69 8.92
C SER A 88 8.39 -2.21 10.31
N GLN A 89 8.93 -3.11 11.12
CA GLN A 89 9.37 -2.77 12.47
C GLN A 89 10.51 -1.75 12.48
N ASP A 90 11.28 -1.62 11.39
CA ASP A 90 12.36 -0.65 11.28
C ASP A 90 11.84 0.79 11.12
N VAL A 91 10.62 0.93 10.60
CA VAL A 91 9.94 2.22 10.45
C VAL A 91 9.23 2.57 11.76
N LYS A 92 9.91 3.33 12.63
CA LYS A 92 9.40 3.69 13.96
C LYS A 92 8.42 4.87 13.97
N ALA A 93 8.46 5.71 12.95
CA ALA A 93 7.69 6.94 12.87
C ALA A 93 7.42 7.27 11.41
N ILE A 94 6.24 7.83 11.14
CA ILE A 94 5.79 8.22 9.81
C ILE A 94 5.18 9.63 9.90
N SER A 95 5.48 10.51 8.94
CA SER A 95 4.83 11.81 8.78
C SER A 95 3.62 11.71 7.85
N PHE A 96 2.73 12.71 7.89
CA PHE A 96 1.63 12.79 6.91
C PHE A 96 2.15 12.99 5.47
N GLY A 97 3.21 13.77 5.27
CA GLY A 97 3.84 13.93 3.94
C GLY A 97 4.35 12.61 3.38
N ALA A 98 4.90 11.73 4.23
CA ALA A 98 5.33 10.39 3.81
C ALA A 98 4.16 9.48 3.41
N LEU A 99 3.00 9.58 4.08
CA LEU A 99 1.80 8.84 3.67
C LEU A 99 1.21 9.38 2.36
N GLU A 100 1.19 10.70 2.20
CA GLU A 100 0.72 11.34 0.97
C GLU A 100 1.60 10.93 -0.22
N GLN A 101 2.92 10.93 -0.06
CA GLN A 101 3.85 10.43 -1.08
C GLN A 101 3.57 8.95 -1.42
N MET A 102 3.25 8.12 -0.42
CA MET A 102 2.91 6.72 -0.66
C MET A 102 1.56 6.55 -1.38
N SER A 103 0.62 7.47 -1.16
CA SER A 103 -0.64 7.52 -1.91
C SER A 103 -0.42 7.85 -3.40
N LEU A 104 0.51 8.75 -3.71
CA LEU A 104 0.93 9.05 -5.08
C LEU A 104 1.62 7.86 -5.75
N ASP A 105 2.47 7.17 -5.00
CA ASP A 105 3.16 5.95 -5.41
C ASP A 105 2.14 4.84 -5.77
N LEU A 106 1.15 4.62 -4.91
CA LEU A 106 0.06 3.68 -5.14
C LEU A 106 -0.80 4.10 -6.35
N MET A 107 -1.08 5.39 -6.49
CA MET A 107 -1.86 5.92 -7.62
C MET A 107 -1.20 5.59 -8.96
N GLN A 108 0.12 5.68 -9.06
CA GLN A 108 0.80 5.28 -10.30
C GLN A 108 0.71 3.77 -10.56
N CYS A 109 0.72 2.94 -9.52
CA CYS A 109 0.50 1.50 -9.66
C CYS A 109 -0.92 1.18 -10.15
N GLU A 110 -1.93 1.89 -9.64
CA GLU A 110 -3.32 1.78 -10.09
C GLU A 110 -3.48 2.24 -11.55
N VAL A 111 -2.86 3.37 -11.91
CA VAL A 111 -2.85 3.87 -13.30
C VAL A 111 -2.19 2.85 -14.23
N PHE A 112 -1.07 2.26 -13.84
CA PHE A 112 -0.44 1.17 -14.57
C PHE A 112 -1.39 -0.02 -14.74
N ALA A 113 -1.98 -0.51 -13.66
CA ALA A 113 -2.91 -1.66 -13.67
C ALA A 113 -4.11 -1.42 -14.59
N SER A 114 -4.66 -0.20 -14.60
CA SER A 114 -5.79 0.17 -15.47
C SER A 114 -5.45 0.13 -16.97
N LYS A 115 -4.16 0.23 -17.32
CA LYS A 115 -3.67 0.21 -18.71
C LYS A 115 -3.23 -1.18 -19.19
N VAL A 116 -3.11 -2.16 -18.28
CA VAL A 116 -2.73 -3.53 -18.66
C VAL A 116 -3.83 -4.10 -19.54
N ASN A 117 -3.45 -4.54 -20.74
CA ASN A 117 -4.37 -5.11 -21.71
C ASN A 117 -3.97 -6.56 -22.01
N ILE A 118 -4.57 -7.49 -21.28
CA ILE A 118 -4.39 -8.94 -21.48
C ILE A 118 -5.76 -9.54 -21.79
N PRO A 119 -5.89 -10.40 -22.82
CA PRO A 119 -7.17 -11.01 -23.16
C PRO A 119 -7.82 -11.66 -21.94
N ASN A 120 -9.10 -11.36 -21.68
CA ASN A 120 -9.89 -11.86 -20.55
C ASN A 120 -9.36 -11.50 -19.15
N LEU A 121 -8.59 -10.44 -19.01
CA LEU A 121 -8.25 -9.80 -17.74
C LEU A 121 -8.54 -8.31 -17.88
N ASP A 122 -9.61 -7.84 -17.25
CA ASP A 122 -9.92 -6.42 -17.19
C ASP A 122 -9.03 -5.68 -16.18
N GLY A 123 -8.85 -4.38 -16.41
CA GLY A 123 -8.09 -3.52 -15.51
C GLY A 123 -8.73 -3.42 -14.13
N GLU A 124 -10.06 -3.54 -14.03
CA GLU A 124 -10.79 -3.52 -12.76
C GLU A 124 -10.35 -4.66 -11.83
N THR A 125 -10.15 -5.87 -12.37
CA THR A 125 -9.64 -7.02 -11.62
C THR A 125 -8.24 -6.75 -11.06
N LEU A 126 -7.37 -6.09 -11.83
CA LEU A 126 -6.03 -5.74 -11.33
C LEU A 126 -6.08 -4.64 -10.27
N LEU A 127 -6.98 -3.67 -10.42
CA LEU A 127 -7.20 -2.62 -9.41
C LEU A 127 -7.62 -3.19 -8.05
N LEU A 128 -8.31 -4.34 -8.02
CA LEU A 128 -8.65 -5.04 -6.76
C LEU A 128 -7.41 -5.41 -5.92
N CYS A 129 -6.24 -5.58 -6.54
CA CYS A 129 -5.00 -5.90 -5.82
C CYS A 129 -4.53 -4.76 -4.90
N PHE A 130 -4.94 -3.53 -5.20
CA PHE A 130 -4.50 -2.32 -4.50
C PHE A 130 -5.53 -1.79 -3.50
N GLN A 131 -6.75 -2.33 -3.50
CA GLN A 131 -7.88 -1.78 -2.73
C GLN A 131 -7.64 -1.77 -1.22
N ASP A 132 -7.02 -2.81 -0.67
CA ASP A 132 -6.78 -2.89 0.77
C ASP A 132 -5.86 -1.74 1.23
N LEU A 133 -4.78 -1.47 0.49
CA LEU A 133 -3.86 -0.38 0.79
C LEU A 133 -4.47 1.00 0.47
N ARG A 134 -5.22 1.12 -0.64
CA ARG A 134 -5.92 2.36 -1.02
C ARG A 134 -6.91 2.78 0.06
N GLN A 135 -7.79 1.88 0.49
CA GLN A 135 -8.78 2.16 1.54
C GLN A 135 -8.11 2.51 2.87
N LEU A 136 -7.00 1.86 3.22
CA LEU A 136 -6.23 2.19 4.42
C LEU A 136 -5.69 3.64 4.36
N LEU A 137 -5.06 4.01 3.24
CA LEU A 137 -4.51 5.35 3.08
C LEU A 137 -5.62 6.41 3.10
N ASP A 138 -6.70 6.19 2.34
CA ASP A 138 -7.83 7.12 2.26
C ASP A 138 -8.48 7.34 3.63
N LEU A 139 -8.72 6.26 4.41
CA LEU A 139 -9.27 6.35 5.76
C LEU A 139 -8.42 7.27 6.66
N ILE A 140 -7.10 7.09 6.61
CA ILE A 140 -6.17 7.83 7.46
C ILE A 140 -6.06 9.29 7.03
N MET A 141 -5.94 9.54 5.72
CA MET A 141 -5.76 10.89 5.18
C MET A 141 -7.04 11.72 5.27
N ASP A 142 -8.19 11.14 4.95
CA ASP A 142 -9.50 11.82 5.00
C ASP A 142 -10.10 11.84 6.41
N LYS A 143 -9.47 11.11 7.35
CA LYS A 143 -9.84 11.05 8.77
C LYS A 143 -11.28 10.58 9.01
N GLN A 144 -11.80 9.72 8.12
CA GLN A 144 -13.19 9.22 8.16
C GLN A 144 -13.41 8.10 9.20
N TRP A 145 -12.84 8.27 10.40
CA TRP A 145 -12.87 7.25 11.47
C TRP A 145 -14.26 6.96 11.99
N SER A 146 -15.16 7.96 12.06
CA SER A 146 -16.56 7.71 12.44
C SER A 146 -17.22 6.72 11.46
N VAL A 147 -17.04 6.93 10.16
CA VAL A 147 -17.60 6.05 9.11
C VAL A 147 -17.04 4.63 9.25
N TYR A 148 -15.72 4.51 9.45
CA TYR A 148 -15.08 3.20 9.64
C TYR A 148 -15.62 2.45 10.85
N PHE A 149 -15.77 3.10 12.01
CA PHE A 149 -16.26 2.45 13.23
C PHE A 149 -17.76 2.15 13.15
N ASP A 150 -18.58 3.09 12.65
CA ASP A 150 -20.04 2.94 12.57
C ASP A 150 -20.46 1.83 11.59
N GLN A 151 -19.65 1.60 10.55
CA GLN A 151 -19.90 0.61 9.49
C GLN A 151 -18.94 -0.58 9.54
N TYR A 152 -18.22 -0.77 10.65
CA TYR A 152 -17.28 -1.88 10.75
C TYR A 152 -18.00 -3.23 10.59
N GLY A 153 -17.52 -4.06 9.65
CA GLY A 153 -18.13 -5.34 9.31
C GLY A 153 -19.24 -5.26 8.25
N ASP A 154 -19.63 -4.07 7.78
CA ASP A 154 -20.54 -3.94 6.64
C ASP A 154 -19.77 -4.18 5.32
N PRO A 155 -20.19 -5.17 4.48
CA PRO A 155 -19.56 -5.42 3.19
C PRO A 155 -19.69 -4.26 2.19
N ASN A 156 -20.61 -3.31 2.41
CA ASN A 156 -20.78 -2.12 1.57
C ASN A 156 -20.02 -0.89 2.10
N SER A 157 -19.32 -1.02 3.23
CA SER A 157 -18.52 0.08 3.78
C SER A 157 -17.41 0.48 2.81
N PRO A 158 -17.16 1.80 2.60
CA PRO A 158 -16.04 2.26 1.78
C PRO A 158 -14.67 1.84 2.33
N PHE A 159 -14.60 1.44 3.61
CA PHE A 159 -13.38 1.00 4.30
C PHE A 159 -13.45 -0.47 4.75
N GLY A 160 -14.35 -1.27 4.16
CA GLY A 160 -14.58 -2.65 4.56
C GLY A 160 -13.37 -3.59 4.42
N ARG A 161 -12.33 -3.20 3.67
CA ARG A 161 -11.08 -3.96 3.53
C ARG A 161 -10.01 -3.57 4.56
N VAL A 162 -10.23 -2.51 5.32
CA VAL A 162 -9.23 -2.01 6.26
C VAL A 162 -9.17 -2.90 7.49
N ASN A 163 -8.07 -3.63 7.65
CA ASN A 163 -7.79 -4.41 8.84
C ASN A 163 -7.46 -3.49 10.05
N PRO A 164 -8.11 -3.67 11.22
CA PRO A 164 -7.92 -2.77 12.35
C PRO A 164 -6.53 -2.85 12.98
N HIS A 165 -5.85 -4.00 12.94
CA HIS A 165 -4.45 -4.13 13.40
C HIS A 165 -3.48 -3.35 12.50
N THR A 166 -3.70 -3.45 11.19
CA THR A 166 -2.93 -2.69 10.20
C THR A 166 -3.13 -1.19 10.42
N ALA A 167 -4.39 -0.73 10.53
CA ALA A 167 -4.71 0.67 10.81
C ALA A 167 -4.06 1.16 12.12
N LEU A 168 -4.17 0.39 13.21
CA LEU A 168 -3.58 0.74 14.51
C LEU A 168 -2.07 0.93 14.40
N THR A 169 -1.37 0.04 13.70
CA THR A 169 0.07 0.11 13.50
C THR A 169 0.48 1.40 12.80
N VAL A 170 -0.23 1.80 11.75
CA VAL A 170 0.07 3.06 11.03
C VAL A 170 -0.25 4.28 11.89
N ILE A 171 -1.36 4.26 12.62
CA ILE A 171 -1.75 5.36 13.53
C ILE A 171 -0.71 5.56 14.63
N GLU A 172 -0.16 4.49 15.19
CA GLU A 172 0.90 4.59 16.19
C GLU A 172 2.18 5.19 15.61
N LYS A 173 2.58 4.80 14.41
CA LYS A 173 3.73 5.38 13.71
C LYS A 173 3.51 6.86 13.38
N LEU A 174 2.31 7.26 12.99
CA LEU A 174 1.94 8.67 12.80
C LEU A 174 2.03 9.47 14.11
N ARG A 175 1.56 8.90 15.23
CA ARG A 175 1.69 9.53 16.55
C ARG A 175 3.15 9.76 16.91
N GLU A 176 4.01 8.76 16.69
CA GLU A 176 5.46 8.91 16.92
C GLU A 176 6.11 9.91 15.97
N GLY A 177 5.66 9.96 14.72
CA GLY A 177 6.09 10.97 13.73
C GLY A 177 5.70 12.39 14.11
N LEU A 178 4.50 12.60 14.64
CA LEU A 178 4.10 13.89 15.18
C LEU A 178 4.82 14.24 16.48
N LYS A 179 5.33 13.25 17.24
CA LYS A 179 6.08 13.46 18.49
C LYS A 179 7.53 13.90 18.28
N ARG A 180 8.22 13.37 17.27
CA ARG A 180 9.66 13.64 17.05
C ARG A 180 9.99 15.13 16.80
N PRO A 181 9.24 15.88 15.96
CA PRO A 181 9.45 17.32 15.78
C PRO A 181 9.15 18.16 17.04
N LEU A 182 8.43 17.60 18.03
CA LEU A 182 7.97 18.33 19.23
C LEU A 182 9.08 18.69 20.21
N LEU A 183 10.22 18.00 20.17
CA LEU A 183 11.35 18.28 21.06
C LEU A 183 12.10 19.57 20.67
N LEU A 184 11.81 20.13 19.48
CA LEU A 184 12.58 21.24 18.90
C LEU A 184 11.78 22.55 18.76
N LYS A 185 10.44 22.54 18.93
CA LYS A 185 9.58 23.73 18.70
C LYS A 185 8.69 24.06 19.91
N PHE A 186 8.89 25.23 20.51
CA PHE A 186 8.16 25.71 21.70
C PHE A 186 6.71 26.16 21.42
N ASN A 187 6.33 26.43 20.16
CA ASN A 187 4.98 26.83 19.78
C ASN A 187 4.41 25.88 18.71
N ARG A 188 3.51 24.97 19.12
CA ARG A 188 2.79 24.08 18.18
C ARG A 188 1.65 24.82 17.47
N PRO A 189 1.52 24.69 16.14
CA PRO A 189 0.29 25.02 15.41
C PRO A 189 -0.94 24.32 16.01
N ALA A 190 -2.10 24.96 15.97
CA ALA A 190 -3.34 24.40 16.49
C ALA A 190 -3.72 23.08 15.78
N LEU A 191 -3.51 23.02 14.45
CA LEU A 191 -3.78 21.87 13.61
C LEU A 191 -2.99 20.62 14.03
N GLU A 192 -1.71 20.77 14.39
CA GLU A 192 -0.90 19.65 14.89
C GLU A 192 -1.42 19.12 16.22
N LYS A 193 -1.89 20.00 17.13
CA LYS A 193 -2.47 19.59 18.41
C LYS A 193 -3.76 18.81 18.20
N GLU A 194 -4.59 19.22 17.25
CA GLU A 194 -5.83 18.53 16.89
C GLU A 194 -5.53 17.15 16.31
N ASN A 195 -4.59 17.05 15.37
CA ASN A 195 -4.17 15.76 14.80
C ASN A 195 -3.66 14.81 15.87
N ILE A 196 -2.85 15.27 16.83
CA ILE A 196 -2.36 14.42 17.93
C ILE A 196 -3.52 13.85 18.75
N LYS A 197 -4.47 14.70 19.14
CA LYS A 197 -5.66 14.26 19.91
C LYS A 197 -6.49 13.27 19.12
N LEU A 198 -6.72 13.53 17.82
CA LEU A 198 -7.45 12.61 16.94
C LEU A 198 -6.77 11.23 16.92
N LEU A 199 -5.47 11.19 16.66
CA LEU A 199 -4.75 9.92 16.57
C LEU A 199 -4.72 9.16 17.91
N GLU A 200 -4.68 9.88 19.05
CA GLU A 200 -4.77 9.26 20.38
C GLU A 200 -6.13 8.60 20.62
N THR A 201 -7.22 9.31 20.28
CA THR A 201 -8.58 8.77 20.37
C THR A 201 -8.74 7.56 19.45
N VAL A 202 -8.37 7.69 18.17
CA VAL A 202 -8.48 6.61 17.18
C VAL A 202 -7.67 5.38 17.60
N ALA A 203 -6.44 5.55 18.12
CA ALA A 203 -5.64 4.43 18.60
C ALA A 203 -6.32 3.68 19.77
N LYS A 204 -6.99 4.42 20.67
CA LYS A 204 -7.75 3.82 21.77
C LYS A 204 -8.96 3.05 21.25
N ASP A 205 -9.71 3.64 20.32
CA ASP A 205 -10.93 3.04 19.76
C ASP A 205 -10.59 1.80 18.92
N LEU A 206 -9.53 1.84 18.11
CA LEU A 206 -9.01 0.67 17.38
C LEU A 206 -8.59 -0.46 18.33
N ARG A 207 -7.95 -0.14 19.47
CA ARG A 207 -7.59 -1.15 20.48
C ARG A 207 -8.83 -1.76 21.13
N SER A 208 -9.88 -0.96 21.38
CA SER A 208 -11.16 -1.48 21.87
C SER A 208 -11.77 -2.44 20.85
N LEU A 209 -11.89 -2.00 19.60
CA LEU A 209 -12.43 -2.80 18.50
C LEU A 209 -11.68 -4.12 18.34
N ILE A 210 -10.35 -4.09 18.35
CA ILE A 210 -9.51 -5.30 18.26
C ILE A 210 -9.81 -6.28 19.39
N ASN A 211 -9.97 -5.79 20.62
CA ASN A 211 -10.32 -6.64 21.76
C ASN A 211 -11.74 -7.22 21.64
N ASP A 212 -12.67 -6.47 21.04
CA ASP A 212 -14.06 -6.91 20.87
C ASP A 212 -14.21 -7.99 19.79
N ILE A 213 -13.28 -8.06 18.82
CA ILE A 213 -13.30 -9.05 17.71
C ILE A 213 -12.34 -10.24 17.92
N SER A 214 -11.51 -10.23 18.97
CA SER A 214 -10.57 -11.32 19.29
C SER A 214 -11.23 -12.43 20.09
#